data_AF-A0A7X9JHC3-F1
#
_entry.id   AF-A0A7X9JHC3-F1
#
_cell.length_a   1.000
_cell.length_b   1.000
_cell.length_c   1.000
_cell.angle_alpha   90.00
_cell.angle_beta   90.00
_cell.angle_gamma   90.00
#
_symmetry.space_group_name_H-M   'P 1'
#
loop_
_entity.id
_entity.type
_entity.pdbx_description
1 polymer ?
#
loop_
_entity_poly.entity_id
_entity_poly.type
_entity_poly.pdbx_seq_one_letter_code
_entity_poly.pdbx_strand_id
1 'polypeptide(L)'
;MMKTAILLYHFFKSLIEIHLSARLPYGLQRKLCERRLIRSIRHAYDHVPFYRQKYDAAGVDITSIRSADDIKRLPFVTKEEIRQNFPDGIVARGVNREACRYSATTGSTGRSLPFIFTQATYAFYVALGVRMYTMIGYRPWHKMAYIKYTDLNYTRLGPFFRAVHIKSTIPVEEQIAQLRKAGADLIIGYASLVYEIARNATPDDLKDIRPKFIGINSELSTEAQRTFISETFGCPVYDEYSTEETWMIASQCRCNNYHIFTDNVWVEFIDAKGQEVAPGDMGEIVLTTTRSPAMPFIRYRIGDMGRFSNAECPCGMGFPLLQSFEGRADDCFILPSGKFVSSLKLLNTFTMYIKKYLHLLEEFKVTQVHSDLIVIKIVKGNQYDSAHLEELLADLRRLLDDSVSIKTEFVDVIEKTDGIKRKAIESLVSQKPTGSPS
;
A
#
# COMPACT_ATOMS: atom_id res chain seq x y z
N MET A 1 -10.88 23.87 15.17
CA MET A 1 -12.05 23.22 15.79
C MET A 1 -13.04 22.67 14.76
N MET A 2 -13.52 23.48 13.80
CA MET A 2 -14.50 23.04 12.77
C MET A 2 -14.00 21.90 11.84
N LYS A 3 -12.74 21.94 11.37
CA LYS A 3 -12.15 20.86 10.53
C LYS A 3 -12.11 19.49 11.24
N THR A 4 -11.86 19.48 12.55
CA THR A 4 -11.81 18.25 13.36
C THR A 4 -13.21 17.65 13.55
N ALA A 5 -14.23 18.48 13.79
CA ALA A 5 -15.61 18.02 13.95
C ALA A 5 -16.15 17.38 12.65
N ILE A 6 -15.87 17.98 11.48
CA ILE A 6 -16.26 17.44 10.18
C ILE A 6 -15.59 16.07 9.93
N LEU A 7 -14.29 15.95 10.22
CA LEU A 7 -13.56 14.69 10.09
C LEU A 7 -14.16 13.59 10.98
N LEU A 8 -14.46 13.91 12.25
CA LEU A 8 -15.06 12.97 13.20
C LEU A 8 -16.46 12.54 12.75
N TYR A 9 -17.29 13.46 12.28
CA TYR A 9 -18.61 13.14 11.73
C TYR A 9 -18.51 12.12 10.59
N HIS A 10 -17.64 12.39 9.60
CA HIS A 10 -17.43 11.46 8.48
C HIS A 10 -16.85 10.12 8.94
N PHE A 11 -15.96 10.14 9.94
CA PHE A 11 -15.35 8.93 10.49
C PHE A 11 -16.39 8.02 11.16
N PHE A 12 -17.19 8.54 12.09
CA PHE A 12 -18.21 7.74 12.77
C PHE A 12 -19.30 7.24 11.81
N LYS A 13 -19.74 8.09 10.88
CA LYS A 13 -20.65 7.67 9.79
C LYS A 13 -20.06 6.50 8.99
N SER A 14 -18.79 6.62 8.59
CA SER A 14 -18.09 5.57 7.84
C SER A 14 -17.90 4.29 8.65
N LEU A 15 -17.61 4.40 9.94
CA LEU A 15 -17.44 3.26 10.84
C LEU A 15 -18.72 2.42 10.95
N ILE A 16 -19.88 3.07 11.06
CA ILE A 16 -21.17 2.37 11.02
C ILE A 16 -21.38 1.72 9.65
N GLU A 17 -21.14 2.47 8.57
CA GLU A 17 -21.37 1.99 7.20
C GLU A 17 -20.54 0.76 6.86
N ILE A 18 -19.24 0.76 7.15
CA ILE A 18 -18.35 -0.37 6.81
C ILE A 18 -18.71 -1.64 7.60
N HIS A 19 -19.08 -1.52 8.87
CA HIS A 19 -19.44 -2.67 9.70
C HIS A 19 -20.79 -3.26 9.33
N LEU A 20 -21.75 -2.42 8.94
CA LEU A 20 -23.02 -2.89 8.37
C LEU A 20 -22.78 -3.57 7.02
N SER A 21 -22.00 -2.95 6.14
CA SER A 21 -21.73 -3.47 4.80
C SER A 21 -21.11 -4.87 4.84
N ALA A 22 -20.17 -5.11 5.76
CA ALA A 22 -19.47 -6.39 5.90
C ALA A 22 -20.40 -7.57 6.21
N ARG A 23 -21.58 -7.31 6.78
CA ARG A 23 -22.58 -8.33 7.13
C ARG A 23 -23.69 -8.49 6.08
N LEU A 24 -23.72 -7.64 5.06
CA LEU A 24 -24.70 -7.78 3.98
C LEU A 24 -24.34 -9.00 3.12
N PRO A 25 -25.33 -9.75 2.60
CA PRO A 25 -25.08 -10.82 1.64
C PRO A 25 -24.39 -10.30 0.38
N TYR A 26 -23.58 -11.16 -0.27
CA TYR A 26 -22.81 -10.82 -1.46
C TYR A 26 -23.62 -10.13 -2.56
N GLY A 27 -24.79 -10.67 -2.91
CA GLY A 27 -25.63 -10.09 -3.96
C GLY A 27 -26.06 -8.64 -3.68
N LEU A 28 -26.35 -8.33 -2.40
CA LEU A 28 -26.71 -6.97 -1.99
C LEU A 28 -25.47 -6.05 -1.96
N GLN A 29 -24.32 -6.54 -1.48
CA GLN A 29 -23.07 -5.78 -1.53
C GLN A 29 -22.69 -5.42 -2.97
N ARG A 30 -22.76 -6.38 -3.90
CA ARG A 30 -22.48 -6.18 -5.32
C ARG A 30 -23.40 -5.11 -5.91
N LYS A 31 -24.71 -5.19 -5.66
CA LYS A 31 -25.68 -4.19 -6.13
C LYS A 31 -25.42 -2.78 -5.58
N LEU A 32 -25.02 -2.67 -4.32
CA LEU A 32 -24.66 -1.38 -3.72
C LEU A 32 -23.35 -0.84 -4.29
N CYS A 33 -22.37 -1.70 -4.53
CA CYS A 33 -21.13 -1.33 -5.19
C CYS A 33 -21.38 -0.84 -6.62
N GLU A 34 -22.17 -1.56 -7.41
CA GLU A 34 -22.55 -1.19 -8.77
C GLU A 34 -23.22 0.19 -8.84
N ARG A 35 -24.13 0.49 -7.91
CA ARG A 35 -24.73 1.84 -7.82
C ARG A 35 -23.69 2.93 -7.58
N ARG A 36 -22.71 2.68 -6.70
CA ARG A 36 -21.61 3.64 -6.44
C ARG A 36 -20.65 3.73 -7.63
N LEU A 37 -20.39 2.62 -8.31
CA LEU A 37 -19.58 2.54 -9.52
C LEU A 37 -20.15 3.45 -10.61
N ILE A 38 -21.42 3.25 -10.99
CA ILE A 38 -22.08 4.04 -12.03
C ILE A 38 -22.08 5.53 -11.65
N ARG A 39 -22.35 5.86 -10.38
CA ARG A 39 -22.28 7.24 -9.89
C ARG A 39 -20.87 7.83 -10.04
N SER A 40 -19.83 7.03 -9.76
CA SER A 40 -18.44 7.49 -9.84
C SER A 40 -17.99 7.70 -11.27
N ILE A 41 -18.42 6.83 -12.19
CA ILE A 41 -18.18 6.97 -13.64
C ILE A 41 -18.83 8.25 -14.18
N ARG A 42 -20.11 8.50 -13.85
CA ARG A 42 -20.81 9.73 -14.26
C ARG A 42 -20.15 10.97 -13.67
N HIS A 43 -19.83 10.94 -12.38
CA HIS A 43 -19.11 12.03 -11.71
C HIS A 43 -17.77 12.32 -12.39
N ALA A 44 -17.00 11.28 -12.74
CA ALA A 44 -15.74 11.43 -13.44
C ALA A 44 -15.93 12.11 -14.81
N TYR A 45 -16.89 11.65 -15.61
CA TYR A 45 -17.20 12.27 -16.91
C TYR A 45 -17.66 13.73 -16.77
N ASP A 46 -18.54 14.01 -15.81
CA ASP A 46 -19.13 15.34 -15.64
C ASP A 46 -18.12 16.37 -15.13
N HIS A 47 -17.26 15.96 -14.21
CA HIS A 47 -16.43 16.89 -13.43
C HIS A 47 -14.94 16.80 -13.68
N VAL A 48 -14.41 15.76 -14.33
CA VAL A 48 -12.97 15.59 -14.53
C VAL A 48 -12.63 15.71 -16.03
N PRO A 49 -11.87 16.75 -16.45
CA PRO A 49 -11.57 17.00 -17.86
C PRO A 49 -10.97 15.80 -18.61
N PHE A 50 -10.03 15.10 -18.00
CA PHE A 50 -9.37 13.93 -18.57
C PHE A 50 -10.37 12.83 -18.96
N TYR A 51 -11.30 12.48 -18.07
CA TYR A 51 -12.26 11.42 -18.34
C TYR A 51 -13.28 11.81 -19.42
N ARG A 52 -13.72 13.07 -19.43
CA ARG A 52 -14.57 13.59 -20.50
C ARG A 52 -13.89 13.44 -21.86
N GLN A 53 -12.68 13.98 -22.00
CA GLN A 53 -11.91 13.92 -23.25
C GLN A 53 -11.65 12.48 -23.68
N LYS A 54 -11.24 11.61 -22.75
CA LYS A 54 -10.93 10.21 -23.03
C LYS A 54 -12.15 9.41 -23.46
N TYR A 55 -13.32 9.64 -22.86
CA TYR A 55 -14.55 8.94 -23.21
C TYR A 55 -15.14 9.46 -24.52
N ASP A 56 -15.14 10.78 -24.72
CA ASP A 56 -15.59 11.40 -25.97
C ASP A 56 -14.72 10.95 -27.16
N ALA A 57 -13.39 10.92 -26.99
CA ALA A 57 -12.46 10.43 -28.02
C ALA A 57 -12.61 8.93 -28.32
N ALA A 58 -13.03 8.14 -27.33
CA ALA A 58 -13.36 6.73 -27.52
C ALA A 58 -14.78 6.50 -28.07
N GLY A 59 -15.56 7.56 -28.33
CA GLY A 59 -16.93 7.47 -28.82
C GLY A 59 -17.92 6.86 -27.82
N VAL A 60 -17.62 6.94 -26.51
CA VAL A 60 -18.48 6.36 -25.47
C VAL A 60 -19.62 7.33 -25.13
N ASP A 61 -20.86 6.89 -25.35
CA ASP A 61 -22.03 7.54 -24.75
C ASP A 61 -22.13 7.19 -23.26
N ILE A 62 -21.84 8.16 -22.40
CA ILE A 62 -21.87 8.00 -20.93
C ILE A 62 -23.26 7.60 -20.41
N THR A 63 -24.34 7.97 -21.10
CA THR A 63 -25.72 7.66 -20.69
C THR A 63 -26.10 6.20 -20.95
N SER A 64 -25.31 5.52 -21.79
CA SER A 64 -25.40 4.09 -22.07
C SER A 64 -24.82 3.22 -20.95
N ILE A 65 -24.04 3.80 -20.01
CA ILE A 65 -23.47 3.10 -18.86
C ILE A 65 -24.53 3.01 -17.75
N ARG A 66 -25.19 1.85 -17.65
CA ARG A 66 -26.35 1.61 -16.78
C ARG A 66 -26.17 0.41 -15.85
N SER A 67 -25.23 -0.48 -16.14
CA SER A 67 -24.85 -1.59 -15.27
C SER A 67 -23.33 -1.70 -15.12
N ALA A 68 -22.90 -2.57 -14.21
CA ALA A 68 -21.49 -2.95 -14.09
C ALA A 68 -20.92 -3.50 -15.41
N ASP A 69 -21.70 -4.29 -16.16
CA ASP A 69 -21.25 -4.93 -17.41
C ASP A 69 -20.94 -3.92 -18.53
N ASP A 70 -21.52 -2.71 -18.46
CA ASP A 70 -21.25 -1.64 -19.41
C ASP A 70 -19.86 -1.03 -19.23
N ILE A 71 -19.19 -1.26 -18.08
CA ILE A 71 -17.87 -0.69 -17.77
C ILE A 71 -16.83 -1.08 -18.82
N LYS A 72 -16.97 -2.26 -19.45
CA LYS A 72 -16.06 -2.75 -20.49
C LYS A 72 -15.98 -1.86 -21.73
N ARG A 73 -16.97 -0.98 -21.95
CA ARG A 73 -16.96 0.03 -23.02
C ARG A 73 -16.00 1.18 -22.72
N LEU A 74 -15.64 1.41 -21.46
CA LEU A 74 -14.73 2.48 -21.07
C LEU A 74 -13.28 2.07 -21.34
N PRO A 75 -12.45 2.95 -21.89
CA PRO A 75 -11.02 2.68 -22.06
C PRO A 75 -10.31 2.59 -20.71
N PHE A 76 -9.29 1.73 -20.62
CA PHE A 76 -8.43 1.62 -19.45
C PHE A 76 -7.64 2.90 -19.20
N VAL A 77 -7.28 3.14 -17.95
CA VAL A 77 -6.44 4.27 -17.53
C VAL A 77 -5.12 3.76 -16.97
N THR A 78 -4.02 4.37 -17.40
CA THR A 78 -2.67 4.04 -16.96
C THR A 78 -2.12 5.06 -15.97
N LYS A 79 -1.12 4.64 -15.19
CA LYS A 79 -0.40 5.51 -14.25
C LYS A 79 0.20 6.74 -14.92
N GLU A 80 0.71 6.57 -16.13
CA GLU A 80 1.37 7.64 -16.88
C GLU A 80 0.38 8.71 -17.34
N GLU A 81 -0.82 8.30 -17.78
CA GLU A 81 -1.88 9.24 -18.15
C GLU A 81 -2.34 10.09 -16.95
N ILE A 82 -2.52 9.47 -15.78
CA ILE A 82 -2.85 10.20 -14.55
C ILE A 82 -1.77 11.24 -14.24
N ARG A 83 -0.50 10.85 -14.34
CA ARG A 83 0.65 11.71 -14.04
C ARG A 83 0.71 12.93 -14.97
N GLN A 84 0.54 12.72 -16.27
CA GLN A 84 0.57 13.79 -17.28
C GLN A 84 -0.59 14.78 -17.13
N ASN A 85 -1.70 14.36 -16.54
CA ASN A 85 -2.90 15.18 -16.36
C ASN A 85 -3.00 15.78 -14.95
N PHE A 86 -2.04 15.55 -14.05
CA PHE A 86 -2.08 16.11 -12.71
C PHE A 86 -1.53 17.55 -12.65
N PRO A 87 -2.15 18.47 -11.89
CA PRO A 87 -3.43 18.32 -11.19
C PRO A 87 -4.65 18.66 -12.07
N ASP A 88 -4.51 19.51 -13.08
CA ASP A 88 -5.65 20.23 -13.67
C ASP A 88 -6.55 19.40 -14.58
N GLY A 89 -6.01 18.34 -15.20
CA GLY A 89 -6.77 17.43 -16.03
C GLY A 89 -7.50 16.35 -15.24
N ILE A 90 -6.97 15.95 -14.06
CA ILE A 90 -7.43 14.76 -13.34
C ILE A 90 -8.16 15.03 -12.01
N VAL A 91 -8.05 16.24 -11.47
CA VAL A 91 -8.81 16.68 -10.30
C VAL A 91 -10.20 17.17 -10.72
N ALA A 92 -11.25 16.71 -10.04
CA ALA A 92 -12.61 17.13 -10.33
C ALA A 92 -12.81 18.64 -10.12
N ARG A 93 -13.53 19.28 -11.05
CA ARG A 93 -13.88 20.70 -11.00
C ARG A 93 -14.70 21.02 -9.74
N GLY A 94 -14.45 22.18 -9.16
CA GLY A 94 -15.14 22.64 -7.93
C GLY A 94 -14.61 22.02 -6.64
N VAL A 95 -13.62 21.12 -6.70
CA VAL A 95 -12.94 20.61 -5.52
C VAL A 95 -12.00 21.68 -4.97
N ASN A 96 -12.21 22.07 -3.71
CA ASN A 96 -11.24 22.89 -2.99
C ASN A 96 -10.02 22.03 -2.62
N ARG A 97 -8.93 22.18 -3.39
CA ARG A 97 -7.69 21.42 -3.23
C ARG A 97 -7.00 21.69 -1.89
N GLU A 98 -7.10 22.89 -1.34
CA GLU A 98 -6.52 23.23 -0.03
C GLU A 98 -7.22 22.54 1.14
N ALA A 99 -8.48 22.15 0.95
CA ALA A 99 -9.23 21.36 1.93
C ALA A 99 -9.00 19.84 1.78
N CYS A 100 -8.40 19.41 0.67
CA CYS A 100 -8.06 18.01 0.42
C CYS A 100 -6.78 17.59 1.14
N ARG A 101 -6.64 16.28 1.35
CA ARG A 101 -5.37 15.69 1.77
C ARG A 101 -4.57 15.29 0.54
N TYR A 102 -3.35 15.79 0.46
CA TYR A 102 -2.36 15.36 -0.51
C TYR A 102 -1.61 14.15 0.01
N SER A 103 -1.37 13.18 -0.87
CA SER A 103 -0.39 12.13 -0.67
C SER A 103 0.24 11.80 -2.02
N ALA A 104 1.34 11.07 -1.98
CA ALA A 104 2.11 10.76 -3.17
C ALA A 104 2.79 9.40 -2.99
N THR A 105 2.80 8.59 -4.06
CA THR A 105 3.55 7.34 -4.08
C THR A 105 5.02 7.68 -4.33
N THR A 106 5.96 6.95 -3.76
CA THR A 106 7.38 7.05 -4.18
C THR A 106 7.63 6.30 -5.48
N GLY A 107 6.71 5.38 -5.82
CA GLY A 107 6.71 4.60 -7.06
C GLY A 107 7.85 3.59 -7.09
N SER A 108 7.54 2.33 -7.40
CA SER A 108 8.56 1.31 -7.70
C SER A 108 9.40 1.65 -8.93
N THR A 109 9.08 2.70 -9.69
CA THR A 109 9.85 3.22 -10.82
C THR A 109 10.68 4.47 -10.48
N GLY A 110 10.65 4.94 -9.23
CA GLY A 110 11.35 6.16 -8.77
C GLY A 110 10.66 7.47 -9.14
N ARG A 111 9.45 7.40 -9.72
CA ARG A 111 8.62 8.56 -10.08
C ARG A 111 7.35 8.60 -9.24
N SER A 112 7.13 9.77 -8.62
CA SER A 112 5.99 9.96 -7.74
C SER A 112 4.68 10.17 -8.50
N LEU A 113 3.61 9.49 -8.07
CA LEU A 113 2.24 9.80 -8.50
C LEU A 113 1.55 10.56 -7.37
N PRO A 114 1.21 11.85 -7.56
CA PRO A 114 0.45 12.61 -6.58
C PRO A 114 -1.04 12.27 -6.66
N PHE A 115 -1.72 12.30 -5.52
CA PHE A 115 -3.16 12.09 -5.41
C PHE A 115 -3.77 12.92 -4.29
N ILE A 116 -5.06 13.21 -4.45
CA ILE A 116 -5.82 14.01 -3.50
C ILE A 116 -7.07 13.29 -3.02
N PHE A 117 -7.36 13.43 -1.72
CA PHE A 117 -8.56 12.89 -1.11
C PHE A 117 -9.37 13.99 -0.45
N THR A 118 -10.70 13.89 -0.55
CA THR A 118 -11.58 14.71 0.31
C THR A 118 -11.43 14.27 1.77
N GLN A 119 -11.79 15.14 2.71
CA GLN A 119 -11.84 14.76 4.14
C GLN A 119 -12.78 13.58 4.38
N ALA A 120 -13.89 13.49 3.65
CA ALA A 120 -14.84 12.38 3.76
C ALA A 120 -14.24 11.06 3.27
N THR A 121 -13.55 11.06 2.12
CA THR A 121 -12.82 9.89 1.59
C THR A 121 -11.74 9.43 2.56
N TYR A 122 -10.95 10.38 3.08
CA TYR A 122 -9.92 10.05 4.06
C TYR A 122 -10.50 9.46 5.35
N ALA A 123 -11.58 10.04 5.88
CA ALA A 123 -12.26 9.50 7.06
C ALA A 123 -12.78 8.07 6.84
N PHE A 124 -13.29 7.79 5.63
CA PHE A 124 -13.70 6.44 5.24
C PHE A 124 -12.51 5.47 5.22
N TYR A 125 -11.36 5.86 4.69
CA TYR A 125 -10.13 5.03 4.69
C TYR A 125 -9.61 4.76 6.10
N VAL A 126 -9.65 5.74 7.00
CA VAL A 126 -9.30 5.53 8.41
C VAL A 126 -10.27 4.52 9.05
N ALA A 127 -11.57 4.63 8.77
CA ALA A 127 -12.57 3.69 9.26
C ALA A 127 -12.31 2.27 8.71
N LEU A 128 -11.96 2.11 7.43
CA LEU A 128 -11.58 0.81 6.85
C LEU A 128 -10.44 0.14 7.61
N GLY A 129 -9.42 0.91 8.03
CA GLY A 129 -8.34 0.38 8.88
C GLY A 129 -8.87 -0.15 10.21
N VAL A 130 -9.83 0.54 10.84
CA VAL A 130 -10.50 0.04 12.06
C VAL A 130 -11.24 -1.26 11.81
N ARG A 131 -11.97 -1.38 10.69
CA ARG A 131 -12.64 -2.64 10.31
C ARG A 131 -11.63 -3.77 10.18
N MET A 132 -10.53 -3.54 9.48
CA MET A 132 -9.50 -4.55 9.27
C MET A 132 -8.95 -5.10 10.60
N TYR A 133 -8.56 -4.21 11.52
CA TYR A 133 -8.06 -4.66 12.82
C TYR A 133 -9.14 -5.38 13.64
N THR A 134 -10.37 -4.86 13.65
CA THR A 134 -11.45 -5.48 14.42
C THR A 134 -11.91 -6.82 13.84
N MET A 135 -11.80 -7.02 12.52
CA MET A 135 -12.04 -8.29 11.82
C MET A 135 -11.12 -9.41 12.32
N ILE A 136 -9.84 -9.09 12.58
CA ILE A 136 -8.87 -10.06 13.09
C ILE A 136 -8.95 -10.24 14.61
N GLY A 137 -9.65 -9.35 15.31
CA GLY A 137 -9.87 -9.47 16.75
C GLY A 137 -9.40 -8.32 17.61
N TYR A 138 -8.81 -7.29 17.01
CA TYR A 138 -8.43 -6.09 17.74
C TYR A 138 -9.64 -5.48 18.45
N ARG A 139 -9.38 -4.98 19.65
CA ARG A 139 -10.35 -4.30 20.48
C ARG A 139 -9.74 -2.98 20.95
N PRO A 140 -10.56 -1.95 21.24
CA PRO A 140 -10.03 -0.65 21.63
C PRO A 140 -9.10 -0.68 22.85
N TRP A 141 -9.22 -1.65 23.76
CA TRP A 141 -8.34 -1.80 24.93
C TRP A 141 -7.00 -2.48 24.64
N HIS A 142 -6.81 -3.10 23.48
CA HIS A 142 -5.54 -3.69 23.08
C HIS A 142 -4.48 -2.61 22.81
N LYS A 143 -3.24 -2.90 23.20
CA LYS A 143 -2.07 -2.08 22.86
C LYS A 143 -1.60 -2.42 21.46
N MET A 144 -1.35 -1.41 20.66
CA MET A 144 -0.85 -1.53 19.29
C MET A 144 0.56 -0.96 19.22
N ALA A 145 1.48 -1.69 18.60
CA ALA A 145 2.74 -1.17 18.11
C ALA A 145 2.70 -1.18 16.58
N TYR A 146 3.03 -0.06 15.95
CA TYR A 146 3.08 0.01 14.49
C TYR A 146 4.45 0.52 14.06
N ILE A 147 5.16 -0.37 13.39
CA ILE A 147 6.48 -0.18 12.79
C ILE A 147 6.30 0.47 11.41
N LYS A 148 6.59 1.76 11.31
CA LYS A 148 6.39 2.56 10.09
C LYS A 148 7.39 3.71 10.01
N TYR A 149 7.67 4.22 8.81
CA TYR A 149 8.57 5.37 8.65
C TYR A 149 7.91 6.71 9.02
N THR A 150 6.59 6.85 8.80
CA THR A 150 5.83 8.05 9.18
C THR A 150 5.38 7.98 10.63
N ASP A 151 5.48 9.10 11.33
CA ASP A 151 4.95 9.23 12.69
C ASP A 151 3.43 8.96 12.74
N LEU A 152 3.00 8.32 13.84
CA LEU A 152 1.60 8.05 14.11
C LEU A 152 1.07 9.02 15.17
N ASN A 153 0.14 9.87 14.77
CA ASN A 153 -0.60 10.73 15.68
C ASN A 153 -2.01 10.18 15.93
N TYR A 154 -2.10 9.09 16.70
CA TYR A 154 -3.39 8.58 17.18
C TYR A 154 -3.76 9.19 18.52
N THR A 155 -4.98 9.70 18.62
CA THR A 155 -5.51 10.22 19.89
C THR A 155 -5.76 9.08 20.85
N ARG A 156 -5.00 9.02 21.94
CA ARG A 156 -5.26 8.11 23.05
C ARG A 156 -6.48 8.59 23.84
N LEU A 157 -7.41 7.69 24.12
CA LEU A 157 -8.57 7.97 24.97
C LEU A 157 -8.51 7.09 26.22
N GLY A 158 -7.81 7.57 27.25
CA GLY A 158 -7.62 6.83 28.50
C GLY A 158 -6.97 5.45 28.27
N PRO A 159 -7.64 4.34 28.64
CA PRO A 159 -7.13 2.98 28.39
C PRO A 159 -7.33 2.49 26.95
N PHE A 160 -8.04 3.25 26.09
CA PHE A 160 -8.40 2.85 24.74
C PHE A 160 -7.47 3.45 23.67
N PHE A 161 -7.37 2.76 22.53
CA PHE A 161 -6.58 3.14 21.36
C PHE A 161 -5.12 3.43 21.69
N ARG A 162 -4.53 2.59 22.56
CA ARG A 162 -3.13 2.70 22.96
C ARG A 162 -2.25 2.31 21.77
N ALA A 163 -1.61 3.29 21.15
CA ALA A 163 -0.73 3.09 20.01
C ALA A 163 0.68 3.58 20.33
N VAL A 164 1.67 2.79 19.95
CA VAL A 164 3.10 3.15 19.96
C VAL A 164 3.60 3.12 18.54
N HIS A 165 4.27 4.18 18.12
CA HIS A 165 4.97 4.23 16.85
C HIS A 165 6.41 3.76 17.07
N ILE A 166 6.86 2.87 16.19
CA ILE A 166 8.25 2.45 16.11
C ILE A 166 8.73 2.83 14.71
N LYS A 167 9.84 3.56 14.61
CA LYS A 167 10.37 3.94 13.31
C LYS A 167 10.86 2.70 12.57
N SER A 168 10.49 2.56 11.30
CA SER A 168 11.01 1.46 10.48
C SER A 168 12.46 1.69 10.00
N THR A 169 12.95 2.92 10.13
CA THR A 169 14.26 3.38 9.64
C THR A 169 15.37 3.26 10.67
N ILE A 170 15.07 2.82 11.90
CA ILE A 170 16.08 2.54 12.93
C ILE A 170 16.56 1.07 12.84
N PRO A 171 17.73 0.74 13.43
CA PRO A 171 18.24 -0.64 13.50
C PRO A 171 17.24 -1.62 14.13
N VAL A 172 17.28 -2.89 13.72
CA VAL A 172 16.31 -3.91 14.15
C VAL A 172 16.38 -4.18 15.66
N GLU A 173 17.58 -4.09 16.22
CA GLU A 173 17.86 -4.26 17.65
C GLU A 173 17.13 -3.18 18.48
N GLU A 174 17.13 -1.94 17.98
CA GLU A 174 16.36 -0.85 18.60
C GLU A 174 14.85 -1.05 18.44
N GLN A 175 14.39 -1.59 17.30
CA GLN A 175 12.97 -1.93 17.11
C GLN A 175 12.52 -3.02 18.10
N ILE A 176 13.32 -4.06 18.29
CA ILE A 176 13.09 -5.13 19.27
C ILE A 176 13.01 -4.54 20.69
N ALA A 177 13.98 -3.71 21.08
CA ALA A 177 13.99 -3.07 22.39
C ALA A 177 12.73 -2.20 22.64
N GLN A 178 12.28 -1.46 21.63
CA GLN A 178 11.03 -0.68 21.71
C GLN A 178 9.79 -1.56 21.78
N LEU A 179 9.74 -2.67 21.04
CA LEU A 179 8.63 -3.64 21.10
C LEU A 179 8.49 -4.27 22.48
N ARG A 180 9.61 -4.65 23.12
CA ARG A 180 9.63 -5.18 24.49
C ARG A 180 9.01 -4.20 25.47
N LYS A 181 9.43 -2.93 25.39
CA LYS A 181 8.89 -1.87 26.24
C LYS A 181 7.40 -1.58 25.97
N ALA A 182 6.97 -1.72 24.72
CA ALA A 182 5.58 -1.46 24.34
C ALA A 182 4.62 -2.52 24.92
N GLY A 183 5.03 -3.79 24.94
CA GLY A 183 4.20 -4.92 25.36
C GLY A 183 2.89 -4.95 24.57
N ALA A 184 2.99 -4.90 23.24
CA ALA A 184 1.85 -4.74 22.35
C ALA A 184 1.05 -6.03 22.19
N ASP A 185 -0.29 -5.91 22.18
CA ASP A 185 -1.21 -6.98 21.81
C ASP A 185 -1.32 -7.15 20.28
N LEU A 186 -1.12 -6.06 19.53
CA LEU A 186 -1.13 -6.00 18.07
C LEU A 186 0.18 -5.40 17.59
N ILE A 187 0.92 -6.13 16.76
CA ILE A 187 2.06 -5.57 16.01
C ILE A 187 1.63 -5.38 14.56
N ILE A 188 1.86 -4.19 14.02
CA ILE A 188 1.64 -3.89 12.60
C ILE A 188 2.97 -3.46 12.00
N GLY A 189 3.28 -3.93 10.81
CA GLY A 189 4.46 -3.47 10.08
C GLY A 189 4.51 -4.03 8.67
N TYR A 190 5.58 -3.69 7.96
CA TYR A 190 5.86 -4.31 6.67
C TYR A 190 6.29 -5.77 6.88
N ALA A 191 5.85 -6.68 6.02
CA ALA A 191 6.12 -8.13 6.15
C ALA A 191 7.61 -8.45 6.36
N SER A 192 8.49 -7.87 5.56
CA SER A 192 9.95 -8.00 5.60
C SER A 192 10.55 -7.46 6.89
N LEU A 193 10.01 -6.38 7.46
CA LEU A 193 10.50 -5.84 8.74
C LEU A 193 10.07 -6.69 9.92
N VAL A 194 8.81 -7.14 9.93
CA VAL A 194 8.34 -8.05 10.98
C VAL A 194 9.08 -9.39 10.89
N TYR A 195 9.39 -9.85 9.68
CA TYR A 195 10.26 -11.01 9.46
C TYR A 195 11.70 -10.78 9.93
N GLU A 196 12.29 -9.61 9.66
CA GLU A 196 13.62 -9.21 10.16
C GLU A 196 13.65 -9.24 11.70
N ILE A 197 12.63 -8.69 12.35
CA ILE A 197 12.48 -8.73 13.81
C ILE A 197 12.35 -10.18 14.31
N ALA A 198 11.51 -10.99 13.67
CA ALA A 198 11.34 -12.40 14.05
C ALA A 198 12.67 -13.18 13.99
N ARG A 199 13.48 -12.95 12.94
CA ARG A 199 14.77 -13.63 12.78
C ARG A 199 15.83 -13.20 13.80
N ASN A 200 15.78 -11.96 14.27
CA ASN A 200 16.78 -11.40 15.18
C ASN A 200 16.33 -11.38 16.64
N ALA A 201 15.08 -11.70 16.94
CA ALA A 201 14.57 -11.79 18.31
C ALA A 201 15.21 -12.98 19.04
N THR A 202 15.72 -12.72 20.24
CA THR A 202 16.26 -13.77 21.12
C THR A 202 15.15 -14.41 21.96
N PRO A 203 15.38 -15.62 22.53
CA PRO A 203 14.42 -16.22 23.46
C PRO A 203 14.06 -15.33 24.65
N ASP A 204 14.97 -14.45 25.08
CA ASP A 204 14.70 -13.48 26.14
C ASP A 204 13.78 -12.35 25.68
N ASP A 205 13.93 -11.87 24.44
CA ASP A 205 13.04 -10.86 23.87
C ASP A 205 11.60 -11.39 23.72
N LEU A 206 11.45 -12.66 23.33
CA LEU A 206 10.16 -13.34 23.17
C LEU A 206 9.43 -13.59 24.50
N LYS A 207 10.09 -13.41 25.66
CA LYS A 207 9.40 -13.39 26.95
C LYS A 207 8.53 -12.15 27.09
N ASP A 208 8.96 -11.02 26.55
CA ASP A 208 8.30 -9.72 26.64
C ASP A 208 7.44 -9.39 25.41
N ILE A 209 7.84 -9.86 24.22
CA ILE A 209 7.13 -9.64 22.96
C ILE A 209 6.11 -10.77 22.74
N ARG A 210 4.91 -10.61 23.32
CA ARG A 210 3.81 -11.60 23.23
C ARG A 210 2.55 -11.01 22.60
N PRO A 211 2.57 -10.67 21.30
CA PRO A 211 1.39 -10.19 20.60
C PRO A 211 0.31 -11.29 20.53
N LYS A 212 -0.94 -10.86 20.44
CA LYS A 212 -2.09 -11.74 20.20
C LYS A 212 -2.34 -11.93 18.70
N PHE A 213 -1.92 -10.97 17.90
CA PHE A 213 -2.08 -10.97 16.45
C PHE A 213 -1.06 -10.02 15.82
N ILE A 214 -0.63 -10.35 14.61
CA ILE A 214 0.29 -9.55 13.81
C ILE A 214 -0.41 -9.19 12.50
N GLY A 215 -0.36 -7.91 12.13
CA GLY A 215 -0.80 -7.41 10.83
C GLY A 215 0.40 -7.04 9.97
N ILE A 216 0.53 -7.63 8.79
CA ILE A 216 1.56 -7.26 7.82
C ILE A 216 0.93 -6.55 6.63
N ASN A 217 1.68 -5.64 5.99
CA ASN A 217 1.17 -4.84 4.87
C ASN A 217 2.27 -4.35 3.92
N SER A 218 1.82 -3.66 2.85
CA SER A 218 2.60 -2.86 1.89
C SER A 218 3.66 -3.58 1.07
N GLU A 219 3.81 -4.90 1.20
CA GLU A 219 4.66 -5.73 0.33
C GLU A 219 4.07 -7.13 0.23
N LEU A 220 4.43 -7.86 -0.83
CA LEU A 220 4.01 -9.24 -1.01
C LEU A 220 4.69 -10.11 0.04
N SER A 221 3.90 -10.79 0.87
CA SER A 221 4.42 -11.75 1.84
C SER A 221 4.25 -13.19 1.36
N THR A 222 5.27 -14.03 1.55
CA THR A 222 5.16 -15.46 1.24
C THR A 222 4.50 -16.21 2.39
N GLU A 223 3.87 -17.35 2.10
CA GLU A 223 3.31 -18.21 3.15
C GLU A 223 4.38 -18.67 4.14
N ALA A 224 5.57 -19.03 3.66
CA ALA A 224 6.71 -19.40 4.49
C ALA A 224 7.14 -18.28 5.46
N GLN A 225 7.18 -17.01 5.00
CA GLN A 225 7.47 -15.87 5.86
C GLN A 225 6.42 -15.70 6.95
N ARG A 226 5.13 -15.77 6.59
CA ARG A 226 4.02 -15.67 7.55
C ARG A 226 4.06 -16.80 8.57
N THR A 227 4.31 -18.03 8.14
CA THR A 227 4.46 -19.20 9.04
C THR A 227 5.62 -19.00 10.01
N PHE A 228 6.79 -18.59 9.52
CA PHE A 228 7.95 -18.32 10.38
C PHE A 228 7.67 -17.25 11.44
N ILE A 229 7.04 -16.13 11.06
CA ILE A 229 6.63 -15.07 11.99
C ILE A 229 5.62 -15.63 13.01
N SER A 230 4.63 -16.39 12.54
CA SER A 230 3.58 -16.98 13.36
C SER A 230 4.14 -17.94 14.41
N GLU A 231 5.09 -18.79 14.03
CA GLU A 231 5.77 -19.75 14.92
C GLU A 231 6.66 -19.03 15.93
N THR A 232 7.42 -18.02 15.47
CA THR A 232 8.34 -17.25 16.33
C THR A 232 7.60 -16.51 17.46
N PHE A 233 6.49 -15.84 17.14
CA PHE A 233 5.73 -15.08 18.14
C PHE A 233 4.57 -15.86 18.77
N GLY A 234 4.28 -17.08 18.30
CA GLY A 234 3.19 -17.92 18.80
C GLY A 234 1.80 -17.30 18.60
N CYS A 235 1.59 -16.54 17.52
CA CYS A 235 0.32 -15.84 17.26
C CYS A 235 0.01 -15.77 15.75
N PRO A 236 -1.27 -15.63 15.35
CA PRO A 236 -1.63 -15.56 13.93
C PRO A 236 -1.13 -14.28 13.26
N VAL A 237 -0.72 -14.43 12.00
CA VAL A 237 -0.27 -13.35 11.12
C VAL A 237 -1.31 -13.14 10.02
N TYR A 238 -1.78 -11.91 9.88
CA TYR A 238 -2.78 -11.52 8.90
C TYR A 238 -2.20 -10.49 7.94
N ASP A 239 -2.50 -10.67 6.66
CA ASP A 239 -2.03 -9.81 5.58
C ASP A 239 -3.15 -8.94 4.99
N GLU A 240 -2.75 -7.87 4.32
CA GLU A 240 -3.62 -6.97 3.58
C GLU A 240 -3.08 -6.71 2.17
N TYR A 241 -4.00 -6.47 1.24
CA TYR A 241 -3.69 -5.99 -0.09
C TYR A 241 -4.24 -4.57 -0.26
N SER A 242 -3.33 -3.62 -0.41
CA SER A 242 -3.65 -2.19 -0.47
C SER A 242 -2.78 -1.46 -1.50
N THR A 243 -3.26 -0.32 -1.97
CA THR A 243 -2.55 0.60 -2.86
C THR A 243 -2.72 2.01 -2.34
N GLU A 244 -1.78 2.90 -2.63
CA GLU A 244 -1.92 4.30 -2.24
C GLU A 244 -3.06 4.99 -3.03
N GLU A 245 -3.35 4.55 -4.26
CA GLU A 245 -4.41 5.09 -5.12
C GLU A 245 -5.83 4.81 -4.60
N THR A 246 -6.06 3.63 -3.99
CA THR A 246 -7.40 3.20 -3.56
C THR A 246 -7.50 2.85 -2.08
N TRP A 247 -6.39 2.96 -1.36
CA TRP A 247 -6.20 2.47 0.00
C TRP A 247 -6.42 0.96 0.08
N MET A 248 -7.37 0.49 0.89
CA MET A 248 -7.55 -0.94 1.16
C MET A 248 -8.37 -1.64 0.08
N ILE A 249 -7.79 -2.63 -0.59
CA ILE A 249 -8.47 -3.43 -1.62
C ILE A 249 -9.01 -4.72 -0.99
N ALA A 250 -8.17 -5.46 -0.28
CA ALA A 250 -8.55 -6.69 0.41
C ALA A 250 -7.78 -6.89 1.72
N SER A 251 -8.31 -7.70 2.64
CA SER A 251 -7.57 -8.10 3.85
C SER A 251 -8.03 -9.44 4.39
N GLN A 252 -7.12 -10.17 5.05
CA GLN A 252 -7.42 -11.45 5.66
C GLN A 252 -8.36 -11.33 6.86
N CYS A 253 -9.34 -12.23 6.90
CA CYS A 253 -10.13 -12.48 8.10
C CYS A 253 -9.45 -13.55 8.99
N ARG A 254 -10.08 -13.88 10.11
CA ARG A 254 -9.61 -14.93 11.03
C ARG A 254 -9.52 -16.33 10.42
N CYS A 255 -10.15 -16.55 9.27
CA CYS A 255 -10.08 -17.79 8.50
C CYS A 255 -8.99 -17.72 7.40
N ASN A 256 -8.08 -16.74 7.46
CA ASN A 256 -6.98 -16.51 6.52
C ASN A 256 -7.40 -16.27 5.05
N ASN A 257 -8.69 -15.98 4.81
CA ASN A 257 -9.20 -15.61 3.48
C ASN A 257 -9.17 -14.10 3.29
N TYR A 258 -8.69 -13.63 2.14
CA TYR A 258 -8.72 -12.21 1.78
C TYR A 258 -10.11 -11.81 1.30
N HIS A 259 -10.74 -10.87 1.98
CA HIS A 259 -12.01 -10.30 1.55
C HIS A 259 -11.79 -9.04 0.73
N ILE A 260 -12.25 -9.01 -0.51
CA ILE A 260 -12.21 -7.83 -1.38
C ILE A 260 -13.30 -6.85 -0.91
N PHE A 261 -12.86 -5.66 -0.51
CA PHE A 261 -13.72 -4.62 0.05
C PHE A 261 -14.47 -3.86 -1.06
N THR A 262 -15.50 -4.52 -1.60
CA THR A 262 -16.41 -3.95 -2.62
C THR A 262 -17.22 -2.78 -2.09
N ASP A 263 -17.17 -2.47 -0.80
CA ASP A 263 -17.69 -1.24 -0.24
C ASP A 263 -16.79 -0.01 -0.43
N ASN A 264 -15.53 -0.24 -0.80
CA ASN A 264 -14.51 0.75 -1.13
C ASN A 264 -14.23 0.85 -2.64
N VAL A 265 -13.93 -0.28 -3.27
CA VAL A 265 -13.38 -0.34 -4.63
C VAL A 265 -14.09 -1.41 -5.46
N TRP A 266 -14.33 -1.10 -6.73
CA TRP A 266 -14.73 -2.10 -7.72
C TRP A 266 -13.47 -2.71 -8.34
N VAL A 267 -13.41 -4.03 -8.40
CA VAL A 267 -12.24 -4.77 -8.88
C VAL A 267 -12.66 -5.63 -10.07
N GLU A 268 -11.99 -5.43 -11.20
CA GLU A 268 -12.06 -6.28 -12.38
C GLU A 268 -10.80 -7.15 -12.43
N PHE A 269 -10.93 -8.37 -12.95
CA PHE A 269 -9.81 -9.26 -13.26
C PHE A 269 -9.85 -9.50 -14.77
N ILE A 270 -8.86 -9.02 -15.53
CA ILE A 270 -8.91 -9.02 -16.99
C ILE A 270 -7.81 -9.88 -17.62
N ASP A 271 -8.10 -10.46 -18.78
CA ASP A 271 -7.12 -11.15 -19.61
C ASP A 271 -6.27 -10.18 -20.46
N ALA A 272 -5.35 -10.72 -21.25
CA ALA A 272 -4.51 -9.93 -22.16
C ALA A 272 -5.30 -9.17 -23.25
N LYS A 273 -6.56 -9.56 -23.52
CA LYS A 273 -7.47 -8.91 -24.48
C LYS A 273 -8.38 -7.88 -23.78
N GLY A 274 -8.23 -7.68 -22.47
CA GLY A 274 -9.02 -6.75 -21.67
C GLY A 274 -10.44 -7.24 -21.36
N GLN A 275 -10.71 -8.54 -21.47
CA GLN A 275 -11.98 -9.17 -21.10
C GLN A 275 -11.92 -9.72 -19.68
N GLU A 276 -13.06 -9.70 -18.96
CA GLU A 276 -13.11 -10.29 -17.61
C GLU A 276 -12.86 -11.80 -17.64
N VAL A 277 -12.02 -12.28 -16.71
CA VAL A 277 -11.75 -13.70 -16.53
C VAL A 277 -12.78 -14.35 -15.60
N ALA A 278 -12.95 -15.67 -15.70
CA ALA A 278 -13.84 -16.39 -14.81
C ALA A 278 -13.27 -16.46 -13.37
N PRO A 279 -14.12 -16.66 -12.34
CA PRO A 279 -13.63 -16.92 -10.99
C PRO A 279 -12.66 -18.11 -10.98
N GLY A 280 -11.52 -17.95 -10.30
CA GLY A 280 -10.43 -18.92 -10.25
C GLY A 280 -9.35 -18.71 -11.31
N ASP A 281 -9.61 -18.00 -12.40
CA ASP A 281 -8.62 -17.72 -13.43
C ASP A 281 -7.75 -16.52 -13.06
N MET A 282 -6.49 -16.55 -13.53
CA MET A 282 -5.54 -15.45 -13.31
C MET A 282 -5.87 -14.30 -14.27
N GLY A 283 -6.04 -13.11 -13.73
CA GLY A 283 -6.25 -11.89 -14.49
C GLY A 283 -5.47 -10.70 -13.93
N GLU A 284 -5.23 -9.70 -14.75
CA GLU A 284 -4.71 -8.41 -14.30
C GLU A 284 -5.78 -7.72 -13.46
N ILE A 285 -5.37 -7.23 -12.30
CA ILE A 285 -6.25 -6.50 -11.39
C ILE A 285 -6.42 -5.07 -11.93
N VAL A 286 -7.67 -4.66 -12.14
CA VAL A 286 -8.05 -3.32 -12.58
C VAL A 286 -9.03 -2.73 -11.58
N LEU A 287 -8.78 -1.48 -11.16
CA LEU A 287 -9.51 -0.85 -10.07
C LEU A 287 -10.37 0.30 -10.56
N THR A 288 -11.58 0.39 -9.99
CA THR A 288 -12.41 1.60 -10.06
C THR A 288 -12.78 2.07 -8.66
N THR A 289 -12.33 3.27 -8.27
CA THR A 289 -12.69 3.86 -6.98
C THR A 289 -14.15 4.26 -6.94
N THR A 290 -14.85 3.90 -5.86
CA THR A 290 -16.29 4.21 -5.73
C THR A 290 -16.60 5.33 -4.72
N ARG A 291 -15.55 5.88 -4.08
CA ARG A 291 -15.63 6.88 -2.99
C ARG A 291 -14.58 8.00 -3.07
N SER A 292 -14.00 8.22 -4.25
CA SER A 292 -12.92 9.20 -4.46
C SER A 292 -13.36 10.34 -5.38
N PRO A 293 -14.32 11.19 -4.99
CA PRO A 293 -14.88 12.21 -5.88
C PRO A 293 -13.89 13.34 -6.24
N ALA A 294 -12.83 13.53 -5.44
CA ALA A 294 -11.83 14.55 -5.74
C ALA A 294 -10.94 14.17 -6.94
N MET A 295 -10.55 12.90 -7.00
CA MET A 295 -9.66 12.34 -8.02
C MET A 295 -10.04 10.87 -8.21
N PRO A 296 -11.07 10.57 -9.02
CA PRO A 296 -11.51 9.21 -9.25
C PRO A 296 -10.50 8.46 -10.14
N PHE A 297 -10.29 7.18 -9.83
CA PHE A 297 -9.61 6.23 -10.70
C PHE A 297 -10.67 5.31 -11.31
N ILE A 298 -10.84 5.34 -12.63
CA ILE A 298 -11.81 4.52 -13.36
C ILE A 298 -11.06 3.59 -14.32
N ARG A 299 -11.31 2.28 -14.20
CA ARG A 299 -10.60 1.21 -14.93
C ARG A 299 -9.07 1.39 -14.92
N TYR A 300 -8.53 1.66 -13.74
CA TYR A 300 -7.12 1.93 -13.54
C TYR A 300 -6.31 0.63 -13.45
N ARG A 301 -5.36 0.47 -14.37
CA ARG A 301 -4.43 -0.66 -14.43
C ARG A 301 -3.29 -0.46 -13.45
N ILE A 302 -3.38 -1.13 -12.30
CA ILE A 302 -2.29 -1.13 -11.29
C ILE A 302 -1.11 -2.02 -11.74
N GLY A 303 -1.43 -3.02 -12.57
CA GLY A 303 -0.48 -3.96 -13.16
C GLY A 303 0.06 -5.00 -12.18
N ASP A 304 -0.78 -5.40 -11.24
CA ASP A 304 -0.66 -6.60 -10.41
C ASP A 304 -1.60 -7.68 -10.99
N MET A 305 -1.33 -8.94 -10.69
CA MET A 305 -2.14 -10.08 -11.13
C MET A 305 -2.87 -10.72 -9.94
N GLY A 306 -4.02 -11.34 -10.17
CA GLY A 306 -4.69 -12.10 -9.11
C GLY A 306 -5.78 -13.03 -9.60
N ARG A 307 -6.26 -13.85 -8.66
CA ARG A 307 -7.37 -14.78 -8.81
C ARG A 307 -8.43 -14.46 -7.76
N PHE A 308 -9.68 -14.43 -8.15
CA PHE A 308 -10.80 -14.22 -7.23
C PHE A 308 -11.72 -15.43 -7.19
N SER A 309 -12.50 -15.53 -6.11
CA SER A 309 -13.50 -16.55 -5.91
C SER A 309 -14.80 -15.95 -5.37
N ASN A 310 -15.91 -16.55 -5.80
CA ASN A 310 -17.25 -16.27 -5.28
C ASN A 310 -17.62 -17.22 -4.13
N ALA A 311 -16.67 -18.00 -3.61
CA ALA A 311 -16.91 -18.87 -2.47
C ALA A 311 -17.27 -18.07 -1.21
N GLU A 312 -18.15 -18.64 -0.40
CA GLU A 312 -18.49 -18.07 0.90
C GLU A 312 -17.38 -18.37 1.92
N CYS A 313 -17.09 -17.40 2.79
CA CYS A 313 -16.13 -17.59 3.86
C CYS A 313 -16.84 -18.02 5.16
N PRO A 314 -16.30 -19.00 5.91
CA PRO A 314 -16.84 -19.37 7.23
C PRO A 314 -16.91 -18.23 8.25
N CYS A 315 -16.18 -17.12 8.03
CA CYS A 315 -16.27 -15.94 8.89
C CYS A 315 -17.62 -15.18 8.77
N GLY A 316 -18.43 -15.48 7.75
CA GLY A 316 -19.76 -14.92 7.53
C GLY A 316 -19.79 -13.53 6.87
N MET A 317 -18.65 -13.00 6.40
CA MET A 317 -18.65 -11.75 5.64
C MET A 317 -19.09 -11.98 4.19
N GLY A 318 -19.95 -11.10 3.67
CA GLY A 318 -20.49 -11.22 2.31
C GLY A 318 -19.59 -10.71 1.18
N PHE A 319 -18.33 -10.39 1.46
CA PHE A 319 -17.39 -9.91 0.45
C PHE A 319 -16.84 -11.07 -0.40
N PRO A 320 -16.60 -10.88 -1.72
CA PRO A 320 -15.91 -11.86 -2.54
C PRO A 320 -14.47 -12.06 -2.06
N LEU A 321 -13.88 -13.19 -2.43
CA LEU A 321 -12.56 -13.59 -1.97
C LEU A 321 -11.49 -13.32 -3.02
N LEU A 322 -10.34 -12.82 -2.58
CA LEU A 322 -9.10 -12.82 -3.35
C LEU A 322 -8.34 -14.10 -2.98
N GLN A 323 -8.27 -15.07 -3.90
CA GLN A 323 -7.63 -16.35 -3.63
C GLN A 323 -6.11 -16.22 -3.61
N SER A 324 -5.58 -15.49 -4.57
CA SER A 324 -4.17 -15.18 -4.66
C SER A 324 -3.97 -13.88 -5.42
N PHE A 325 -2.86 -13.23 -5.16
CA PHE A 325 -2.39 -12.11 -5.95
C PHE A 325 -0.87 -12.19 -6.05
N GLU A 326 -0.38 -11.78 -7.20
CA GLU A 326 1.04 -11.65 -7.50
C GLU A 326 1.29 -10.16 -7.72
N GLY A 327 1.94 -9.55 -6.75
CA GLY A 327 2.47 -8.19 -6.85
C GLY A 327 3.89 -8.18 -7.40
N ARG A 328 4.51 -6.99 -7.43
CA ARG A 328 5.94 -6.90 -7.70
C ARG A 328 6.70 -7.49 -6.51
N ALA A 329 7.52 -8.52 -6.72
CA ALA A 329 8.42 -9.03 -5.70
C ALA A 329 9.49 -7.97 -5.36
N ASP A 330 9.54 -7.56 -4.09
CA ASP A 330 10.58 -6.67 -3.58
C ASP A 330 11.88 -7.46 -3.37
N ASP A 331 12.99 -6.93 -3.87
CA ASP A 331 14.31 -7.54 -3.70
C ASP A 331 14.81 -7.34 -2.26
N CYS A 332 15.85 -8.05 -1.83
CA CYS A 332 16.53 -7.78 -0.56
C CYS A 332 18.04 -7.61 -0.78
N PHE A 333 18.66 -6.80 0.07
CA PHE A 333 20.09 -6.52 0.00
C PHE A 333 20.79 -7.43 1.01
N ILE A 334 21.85 -8.12 0.56
CA ILE A 334 22.66 -9.00 1.40
C ILE A 334 24.00 -8.33 1.60
N LEU A 335 24.32 -7.99 2.84
CA LEU A 335 25.56 -7.29 3.19
C LEU A 335 26.71 -8.29 3.38
N PRO A 336 27.98 -7.84 3.38
CA PRO A 336 29.14 -8.71 3.63
C PRO A 336 29.08 -9.40 5.00
N SER A 337 28.44 -8.74 5.97
CA SER A 337 28.16 -9.27 7.31
C SER A 337 27.14 -10.43 7.31
N GLY A 338 26.51 -10.74 6.18
CA GLY A 338 25.39 -11.69 6.09
C GLY A 338 24.06 -11.10 6.58
N LYS A 339 24.06 -9.83 7.01
CA LYS A 339 22.85 -9.08 7.37
C LYS A 339 21.99 -8.85 6.13
N PHE A 340 20.69 -9.02 6.31
CA PHE A 340 19.69 -8.74 5.28
C PHE A 340 19.07 -7.37 5.52
N VAL A 341 19.00 -6.55 4.47
CA VAL A 341 18.30 -5.26 4.49
C VAL A 341 17.20 -5.31 3.43
N SER A 342 15.95 -5.15 3.85
CA SER A 342 14.81 -5.10 2.92
C SER A 342 14.95 -3.91 1.96
N SER A 343 14.71 -4.12 0.66
CA SER A 343 14.65 -3.01 -0.30
C SER A 343 13.57 -2.00 0.07
N LEU A 344 12.50 -2.43 0.74
CA LEU A 344 11.46 -1.54 1.23
C LEU A 344 11.98 -0.62 2.34
N LYS A 345 12.93 -1.06 3.18
CA LYS A 345 13.56 -0.23 4.21
C LYS A 345 14.37 0.90 3.57
N LEU A 346 15.09 0.60 2.49
CA LEU A 346 15.78 1.60 1.67
C LEU A 346 14.77 2.53 1.01
N LEU A 347 13.73 2.00 0.36
CA LEU A 347 12.69 2.78 -0.31
C LEU A 347 11.98 3.73 0.65
N ASN A 348 11.66 3.27 1.86
CA ASN A 348 11.04 4.07 2.91
C ASN A 348 11.94 5.21 3.37
N THR A 349 13.26 4.99 3.40
CA THR A 349 14.22 6.06 3.71
C THR A 349 14.15 7.14 2.63
N PHE A 350 14.25 6.78 1.35
CA PHE A 350 14.06 7.75 0.25
C PHE A 350 12.68 8.43 0.32
N THR A 351 11.62 7.68 0.58
CA THR A 351 10.25 8.20 0.69
C THR A 351 10.10 9.23 1.80
N MET A 352 10.69 8.97 2.97
CA MET A 352 10.68 9.88 4.10
C MET A 352 11.31 11.22 3.72
N TYR A 353 12.47 11.20 3.07
CA TYR A 353 13.18 12.41 2.65
C TYR A 353 12.50 13.13 1.48
N ILE A 354 11.94 12.41 0.50
CA ILE A 354 11.17 13.01 -0.60
C ILE A 354 9.90 13.70 -0.06
N LYS A 355 9.25 13.14 0.96
CA LYS A 355 8.09 13.77 1.60
C LYS A 355 8.47 14.93 2.51
N LYS A 356 9.62 14.85 3.19
CA LYS A 356 10.14 15.92 4.06
C LYS A 356 10.63 17.12 3.24
N TYR A 357 11.33 16.86 2.14
CA TYR A 357 11.93 17.82 1.23
C TYR A 357 11.35 17.61 -0.17
N LEU A 358 10.16 18.18 -0.39
CA LEU A 358 9.46 18.05 -1.67
C LEU A 358 10.37 18.54 -2.82
N HIS A 359 10.47 17.76 -3.90
CA HIS A 359 11.36 18.06 -5.04
C HIS A 359 12.87 18.02 -4.75
N LEU A 360 13.32 17.36 -3.68
CA LEU A 360 14.74 17.07 -3.45
C LEU A 360 15.34 16.24 -4.61
N LEU A 361 14.61 15.20 -5.02
CA LEU A 361 14.97 14.30 -6.12
C LEU A 361 13.79 14.20 -7.08
N GLU A 362 14.06 14.25 -8.39
CA GLU A 362 13.05 13.99 -9.41
C GLU A 362 12.94 12.48 -9.69
N GLU A 363 14.08 11.82 -9.78
CA GLU A 363 14.18 10.36 -9.92
C GLU A 363 15.39 9.83 -9.16
N PHE A 364 15.31 8.57 -8.75
CA PHE A 364 16.46 7.84 -8.22
C PHE A 364 16.43 6.37 -8.66
N LYS A 365 17.59 5.71 -8.57
CA LYS A 365 17.74 4.27 -8.69
C LYS A 365 18.85 3.80 -7.75
N VAL A 366 18.56 2.79 -6.93
CA VAL A 366 19.51 2.14 -6.02
C VAL A 366 19.78 0.74 -6.56
N THR A 367 21.04 0.43 -6.80
CA THR A 367 21.47 -0.89 -7.26
C THR A 367 22.55 -1.42 -6.31
N GLN A 368 22.31 -2.58 -5.69
CA GLN A 368 23.41 -3.33 -5.07
C GLN A 368 24.19 -4.04 -6.17
N VAL A 369 25.42 -3.60 -6.42
CA VAL A 369 26.29 -4.18 -7.46
C VAL A 369 27.05 -5.38 -6.92
N HIS A 370 27.56 -5.24 -5.69
CA HIS A 370 28.22 -6.29 -4.92
C HIS A 370 27.72 -6.25 -3.47
N SER A 371 27.99 -7.28 -2.66
CA SER A 371 27.56 -7.30 -1.27
C SER A 371 28.03 -6.07 -0.48
N ASP A 372 29.23 -5.56 -0.80
CA ASP A 372 29.92 -4.42 -0.20
C ASP A 372 29.77 -3.10 -1.00
N LEU A 373 29.01 -3.06 -2.10
CA LEU A 373 28.91 -1.89 -2.97
C LEU A 373 27.47 -1.61 -3.42
N ILE A 374 26.99 -0.42 -3.08
CA ILE A 374 25.71 0.13 -3.54
C ILE A 374 25.96 1.38 -4.38
N VAL A 375 25.33 1.43 -5.56
CA VAL A 375 25.35 2.58 -6.45
C VAL A 375 23.97 3.23 -6.46
N ILE A 376 23.93 4.55 -6.20
CA ILE A 376 22.72 5.35 -6.19
C ILE A 376 22.79 6.37 -7.33
N LYS A 377 21.99 6.16 -8.38
CA LYS A 377 21.80 7.13 -9.46
C LYS A 377 20.70 8.12 -9.08
N ILE A 378 20.95 9.41 -9.29
CA ILE A 378 20.06 10.50 -8.86
C ILE A 378 19.84 11.49 -10.00
N VAL A 379 18.58 11.79 -10.30
CA VAL A 379 18.17 12.97 -11.07
C VAL A 379 17.75 14.05 -10.07
N LYS A 380 18.45 15.19 -10.11
CA LYS A 380 18.22 16.30 -9.18
C LYS A 380 16.84 16.88 -9.40
N GLY A 381 16.07 17.06 -8.33
CA GLY A 381 14.81 17.79 -8.41
C GLY A 381 15.02 19.31 -8.35
N ASN A 382 13.96 20.05 -8.63
CA ASN A 382 14.00 21.51 -8.70
C ASN A 382 14.34 22.21 -7.37
N GLN A 383 14.29 21.49 -6.25
CA GLN A 383 14.69 21.98 -4.91
C GLN A 383 15.83 21.13 -4.34
N TYR A 384 16.76 20.70 -5.20
CA TYR A 384 17.92 19.93 -4.78
C TYR A 384 18.81 20.71 -3.80
N ASP A 385 19.20 20.04 -2.71
CA ASP A 385 20.12 20.55 -1.70
C ASP A 385 21.09 19.43 -1.28
N SER A 386 22.40 19.74 -1.25
CA SER A 386 23.44 18.76 -0.94
C SER A 386 23.46 18.34 0.54
N ALA A 387 23.09 19.23 1.47
CA ALA A 387 23.03 18.90 2.88
C ALA A 387 21.87 17.94 3.17
N HIS A 388 20.70 18.16 2.56
CA HIS A 388 19.57 17.22 2.67
C HIS A 388 19.86 15.85 2.05
N LEU A 389 20.66 15.80 0.97
CA LEU A 389 21.13 14.53 0.42
C LEU A 389 22.10 13.82 1.38
N GLU A 390 23.04 14.53 2.01
CA GLU A 390 23.94 13.91 2.98
C GLU A 390 23.21 13.40 4.23
N GLU A 391 22.13 14.06 4.68
CA GLU A 391 21.25 13.51 5.73
C GLU A 391 20.69 12.13 5.32
N LEU A 392 20.16 12.03 4.10
CA LEU A 392 19.66 10.77 3.54
C LEU A 392 20.77 9.72 3.47
N LEU A 393 21.95 10.07 2.96
CA LEU A 393 23.08 9.13 2.84
C LEU A 393 23.60 8.68 4.21
N ALA A 394 23.62 9.56 5.21
CA ALA A 394 23.99 9.21 6.58
C ALA A 394 23.01 8.20 7.21
N ASP A 395 21.71 8.36 6.98
CA ASP A 395 20.71 7.37 7.43
C ASP A 395 20.86 6.04 6.70
N LEU A 396 21.16 6.06 5.39
CA LEU A 396 21.45 4.84 4.63
C LEU A 396 22.70 4.11 5.16
N ARG A 397 23.79 4.84 5.45
CA ARG A 397 25.01 4.26 6.05
C ARG A 397 24.71 3.56 7.38
N ARG A 398 23.90 4.18 8.24
CA ARG A 398 23.46 3.55 9.50
C ARG A 398 22.66 2.27 9.29
N LEU A 399 21.85 2.19 8.23
CA LEU A 399 21.08 0.98 7.91
C LEU A 399 21.96 -0.15 7.36
N LEU A 400 22.89 0.21 6.48
CA LEU A 400 23.71 -0.69 5.68
C LEU A 400 25.01 -1.12 6.36
N ASP A 401 25.29 -0.61 7.56
CA ASP A 401 26.54 -0.82 8.31
C ASP A 401 27.80 -0.32 7.57
N ASP A 402 28.93 -0.27 8.29
CA ASP A 402 30.18 0.32 7.78
C ASP A 402 30.90 -0.56 6.74
N SER A 403 30.41 -1.80 6.53
CA SER A 403 31.01 -2.73 5.57
C SER A 403 30.57 -2.48 4.12
N VAL A 404 29.66 -1.52 3.90
CA VAL A 404 29.08 -1.23 2.58
C VAL A 404 29.46 0.17 2.10
N SER A 405 30.12 0.23 0.96
CA SER A 405 30.43 1.48 0.26
C SER A 405 29.20 1.97 -0.52
N ILE A 406 28.82 3.24 -0.33
CA ILE A 406 27.77 3.90 -1.10
C ILE A 406 28.39 4.88 -2.08
N LYS A 407 28.19 4.63 -3.38
CA LYS A 407 28.60 5.53 -4.47
C LYS A 407 27.39 6.25 -5.04
N THR A 408 27.44 7.58 -5.13
CA THR A 408 26.39 8.40 -5.74
C THR A 408 26.79 8.87 -7.14
N GLU A 409 25.85 8.81 -8.08
CA GLU A 409 26.03 9.23 -9.47
C GLU A 409 24.89 10.17 -9.86
N PHE A 410 25.21 11.41 -10.23
CA PHE A 410 24.23 12.36 -10.75
C PHE A 410 24.08 12.16 -12.25
N VAL A 411 22.84 12.02 -12.71
CA VAL A 411 22.51 11.82 -14.13
C VAL A 411 21.34 12.71 -14.52
N ASP A 412 21.30 13.13 -15.79
CA ASP A 412 20.20 13.94 -16.31
C ASP A 412 18.93 13.10 -16.50
N VAL A 413 19.11 11.84 -16.93
CA VAL A 413 18.03 10.86 -17.11
C VAL A 413 18.55 9.49 -16.67
N ILE A 414 17.69 8.72 -15.98
CA ILE A 414 17.97 7.30 -15.71
C ILE A 414 17.32 6.48 -16.83
N GLU A 415 18.15 5.94 -17.71
CA GLU A 415 17.74 5.15 -18.88
C GLU A 415 16.85 3.95 -18.50
N LYS A 416 15.91 3.62 -19.38
CA LYS A 416 15.05 2.44 -19.24
C LYS A 416 15.79 1.24 -19.86
N THR A 417 15.99 0.18 -19.09
CA THR A 417 16.40 -1.12 -19.66
C THR A 417 15.24 -1.74 -20.44
N ASP A 418 15.54 -2.33 -21.59
CA ASP A 418 14.56 -2.82 -22.58
C ASP A 418 13.47 -3.72 -21.97
N GLY A 419 12.21 -3.32 -22.13
CA GLY A 419 11.02 -4.16 -21.97
C GLY A 419 10.57 -4.53 -20.54
N ILE A 420 11.42 -4.40 -19.51
CA ILE A 420 11.06 -4.75 -18.12
C ILE A 420 10.66 -3.50 -17.32
N LYS A 421 9.56 -3.59 -16.54
CA LYS A 421 9.12 -2.56 -15.59
C LYS A 421 10.30 -2.16 -14.69
N ARG A 422 10.79 -0.92 -14.80
CA ARG A 422 11.89 -0.34 -14.00
C ARG A 422 11.64 -0.52 -12.49
N LYS A 423 12.60 -1.10 -11.76
CA LYS A 423 12.66 -1.10 -10.29
C LYS A 423 13.51 0.09 -9.80
N ALA A 424 13.04 0.78 -8.77
CA ALA A 424 13.73 1.89 -8.13
C ALA A 424 14.85 1.41 -7.22
N ILE A 425 14.70 0.20 -6.67
CA ILE A 425 15.67 -0.47 -5.82
C ILE A 425 15.77 -1.91 -6.30
N GLU A 426 16.99 -2.34 -6.60
CA GLU A 426 17.29 -3.68 -7.09
C GLU A 426 18.60 -4.18 -6.47
N SER A 427 18.73 -5.50 -6.28
CA SER A 427 20.00 -6.12 -5.94
C SER A 427 20.42 -7.07 -7.06
N LEU A 428 21.68 -6.95 -7.50
CA LEU A 428 22.30 -7.86 -8.46
C LEU A 428 23.02 -9.02 -7.77
N VAL A 429 22.99 -9.08 -6.43
CA VAL A 429 23.61 -10.15 -5.64
C VAL A 429 22.62 -11.31 -5.53
N SER A 430 22.92 -12.42 -6.19
CA SER A 430 22.05 -13.61 -6.22
C SER A 430 21.90 -14.26 -4.84
N GLN A 431 20.69 -14.68 -4.49
CA GLN A 431 20.50 -15.72 -3.46
C GLN A 431 21.05 -17.04 -4.01
N LYS A 432 22.17 -17.54 -3.48
CA LYS A 432 22.46 -18.98 -3.64
C LYS A 432 21.32 -19.74 -2.94
N PRO A 433 20.65 -20.69 -3.60
CA PRO A 433 19.67 -21.51 -2.92
C PRO A 433 20.39 -22.30 -1.83
N THR A 434 20.03 -22.06 -0.57
CA THR A 434 20.52 -22.84 0.56
C THR A 434 19.87 -24.22 0.52
N GLY A 435 20.59 -25.19 -0.07
CA GLY A 435 20.54 -26.61 0.28
C GLY A 435 19.30 -27.41 -0.09
N SER A 436 19.33 -28.06 -1.24
CA SER A 436 18.78 -29.42 -1.37
C SER A 436 19.78 -30.36 -0.70
N PRO A 437 19.40 -31.19 0.30
CA PRO A 437 20.30 -32.22 0.79
C PRO A 437 20.45 -33.30 -0.28
N SER A 438 21.70 -33.56 -0.66
CA SER A 438 22.13 -34.78 -1.37
C SER A 438 22.03 -36.00 -0.48
#